data_AF-A0A7X0HUS4-F1
#
_entry.id   AF-A0A7X0HUS4-F1
#
_cell.length_a   1.000
_cell.length_b   1.000
_cell.length_c   1.000
_cell.angle_alpha   90.00
_cell.angle_beta   90.00
_cell.angle_gamma   90.00
#
_symmetry.space_group_name_H-M   'P 1'
#
loop_
_entity.id
_entity.type
_entity.pdbx_description
1 polymer ?
#
loop_
_entity_poly.entity_id
_entity_poly.type
_entity_poly.pdbx_seq_one_letter_code
_entity_poly.pdbx_strand_id
1 'polypeptide(L)'
;MRLFLALPIVFALLFIGSPVSPSLAGEVVQTERPIPPYAKWGQIAMSRVQEKYPQAQIVDYLHIGREKGAATSTEKFKLWLKQNNKEFGVFVDITFDNGTEKIINIRYRETTR
;
A
#
# COMPACT_ATOMS: atom_id res chain seq x y z
N MET A 1 6.35 -52.70 23.34
CA MET A 1 6.84 -53.50 22.21
C MET A 1 5.70 -54.36 21.67
N ARG A 2 5.05 -53.92 20.59
CA ARG A 2 4.19 -54.73 19.74
C ARG A 2 4.48 -54.30 18.31
N LEU A 3 5.35 -55.09 17.67
CA LEU A 3 5.68 -55.06 16.25
C LEU A 3 4.68 -55.98 15.52
N PHE A 4 4.75 -55.95 14.17
CA PHE A 4 4.11 -56.81 13.16
C PHE A 4 2.83 -56.21 12.58
N LEU A 5 2.62 -56.10 11.25
CA LEU A 5 3.38 -56.52 10.07
C LEU A 5 2.80 -55.76 8.86
N ALA A 6 3.61 -55.43 7.86
CA ALA A 6 3.25 -54.62 6.71
C ALA A 6 2.75 -55.43 5.49
N LEU A 7 1.81 -54.81 4.74
CA LEU A 7 1.58 -54.83 3.27
C LEU A 7 1.15 -56.17 2.60
N PRO A 8 0.68 -56.20 1.32
CA PRO A 8 0.11 -55.16 0.43
C PRO A 8 -1.14 -55.59 -0.42
N ILE A 9 -1.67 -54.62 -1.20
CA ILE A 9 -2.33 -54.74 -2.53
C ILE A 9 -3.72 -55.41 -2.60
N VAL A 10 -4.75 -54.65 -3.00
CA VAL A 10 -5.45 -54.90 -4.29
C VAL A 10 -5.88 -53.56 -4.89
N PHE A 11 -5.32 -53.31 -6.06
CA PHE A 11 -5.67 -52.32 -7.06
C PHE A 11 -6.95 -52.76 -7.77
N ALA A 12 -7.98 -51.94 -7.80
CA ALA A 12 -9.09 -52.12 -8.74
C ALA A 12 -9.56 -50.74 -9.22
N LEU A 13 -9.13 -50.42 -10.45
CA LEU A 13 -9.71 -49.38 -11.28
C LEU A 13 -11.23 -49.58 -11.39
N LEU A 14 -11.99 -48.53 -11.11
CA LEU A 14 -13.26 -48.29 -11.79
C LEU A 14 -13.28 -46.83 -12.23
N PHE A 15 -12.68 -46.60 -13.40
CA PHE A 15 -12.99 -45.46 -14.25
C PHE A 15 -14.43 -45.65 -14.74
N ILE A 16 -15.37 -44.93 -14.14
CA ILE A 16 -16.66 -44.63 -14.79
C ILE A 16 -16.73 -43.11 -14.86
N GLY A 17 -16.53 -42.60 -16.07
CA GLY A 17 -16.60 -41.18 -16.37
C GLY A 17 -18.03 -40.66 -16.36
N SER A 18 -18.18 -39.44 -15.85
CA SER A 18 -19.17 -38.50 -16.34
C SER A 18 -18.59 -37.08 -16.20
N PRO A 19 -18.42 -36.33 -17.29
CA PRO A 19 -17.92 -34.96 -17.24
C PRO A 19 -19.08 -34.02 -16.88
N VAL A 20 -19.10 -33.50 -15.67
CA VAL A 20 -19.93 -32.34 -15.34
C VAL A 20 -19.00 -31.28 -14.80
N SER A 21 -18.57 -30.39 -15.70
CA SER A 21 -17.93 -29.14 -15.34
C SER A 21 -18.99 -28.17 -14.83
N PRO A 22 -18.89 -27.68 -13.60
CA PRO A 22 -19.07 -26.29 -13.33
C PRO A 22 -17.67 -25.74 -13.12
N SER A 23 -17.23 -24.89 -14.07
CA SER A 23 -16.15 -23.97 -13.80
C SER A 23 -16.57 -23.16 -12.58
N LEU A 24 -16.06 -23.53 -11.40
CA LEU A 24 -15.92 -22.59 -10.29
C LEU A 24 -14.74 -21.67 -10.65
N ALA A 25 -14.85 -20.99 -11.79
CA ALA A 25 -14.31 -19.66 -11.90
C ALA A 25 -15.06 -18.89 -10.81
N GLY A 26 -14.44 -18.83 -9.62
CA GLY A 26 -14.75 -17.75 -8.72
C GLY A 26 -14.59 -16.51 -9.58
N GLU A 27 -15.71 -15.88 -9.92
CA GLU A 27 -15.70 -14.47 -10.27
C GLU A 27 -14.99 -13.80 -9.10
N VAL A 28 -13.68 -13.59 -9.26
CA VAL A 28 -12.98 -12.58 -8.50
C VAL A 28 -13.62 -11.31 -9.01
N VAL A 29 -14.75 -10.93 -8.40
CA VAL A 29 -15.34 -9.61 -8.53
C VAL A 29 -14.25 -8.69 -8.01
N GLN A 30 -13.42 -8.20 -8.92
CA GLN A 30 -12.48 -7.13 -8.65
C GLN A 30 -13.36 -5.91 -8.41
N THR A 31 -13.82 -5.74 -7.17
CA THR A 31 -14.38 -4.49 -6.72
C THR A 31 -13.24 -3.48 -6.81
N GLU A 32 -13.20 -2.69 -7.88
CA GLU A 32 -12.35 -1.52 -7.98
C GLU A 32 -12.69 -0.60 -6.82
N ARG A 33 -11.89 -0.66 -5.75
CA ARG A 33 -12.05 0.26 -4.63
C ARG A 33 -11.67 1.65 -5.15
N PRO A 34 -12.52 2.67 -4.99
CA PRO A 34 -12.21 4.00 -5.46
C PRO A 34 -10.92 4.49 -4.80
N ILE A 35 -10.03 5.08 -5.60
CA ILE A 35 -8.78 5.65 -5.11
C ILE A 35 -9.13 6.80 -4.14
N PRO A 36 -8.58 6.81 -2.92
CA PRO A 36 -8.86 7.89 -1.98
C PRO A 36 -8.43 9.26 -2.53
N PRO A 37 -9.20 10.34 -2.31
CA PRO A 37 -8.88 11.67 -2.85
C PRO A 37 -7.54 12.27 -2.39
N TYR A 38 -6.94 11.72 -1.33
CA TYR A 38 -5.62 12.13 -0.83
C TYR A 38 -4.45 11.44 -1.54
N ALA A 39 -4.69 10.32 -2.24
CA ALA A 39 -3.63 9.42 -2.72
C ALA A 39 -2.67 10.10 -3.71
N LYS A 40 -3.20 10.96 -4.60
CA LYS A 40 -2.41 11.81 -5.51
C LYS A 40 -1.35 12.61 -4.75
N TRP A 41 -1.75 13.25 -3.66
CA TRP A 41 -0.88 14.11 -2.85
C TRP A 41 0.13 13.30 -2.06
N GLY A 42 -0.25 12.10 -1.60
CA GLY A 42 0.65 11.15 -0.96
C GLY A 42 1.82 10.73 -1.87
N GLN A 43 1.54 10.41 -3.13
CA GLN A 43 2.57 10.07 -4.12
C GLN A 43 3.54 11.24 -4.34
N ILE A 44 3.01 12.46 -4.43
CA ILE A 44 3.82 13.67 -4.56
C ILE A 44 4.69 13.87 -3.31
N ALA A 45 4.15 13.69 -2.11
CA ALA A 45 4.91 13.81 -0.86
C ALA A 45 6.08 12.82 -0.83
N MET A 46 5.85 11.55 -1.19
CA MET A 46 6.90 10.53 -1.25
C MET A 46 7.98 10.87 -2.27
N SER A 47 7.59 11.24 -3.49
CA SER A 47 8.53 11.62 -4.55
C SER A 47 9.40 12.80 -4.15
N ARG A 48 8.80 13.87 -3.60
CA ARG A 48 9.55 15.07 -3.19
C ARG A 48 10.45 14.85 -1.98
N VAL A 49 10.02 14.01 -1.05
CA VAL A 49 10.87 13.60 0.08
C VAL A 49 12.05 12.77 -0.43
N GLN A 50 11.84 11.85 -1.36
CA GLN A 50 12.94 11.07 -1.95
C GLN A 50 13.93 11.95 -2.73
N GLU A 51 13.43 12.96 -3.46
CA GLU A 51 14.28 13.97 -4.12
C GLU A 51 15.13 14.76 -3.11
N LYS A 52 14.55 15.14 -1.97
CA LYS A 52 15.25 15.89 -0.92
C LYS A 52 16.25 15.03 -0.14
N TYR A 53 15.95 13.75 0.07
CA TYR A 53 16.76 12.81 0.85
C TYR A 53 17.16 11.59 -0.01
N PRO A 54 17.99 11.78 -1.05
CA PRO A 54 18.28 10.73 -2.04
C PRO A 54 18.99 9.50 -1.48
N GLN A 55 19.60 9.63 -0.29
CA GLN A 55 20.33 8.56 0.40
C GLN A 55 19.50 7.89 1.50
N ALA A 56 18.27 8.38 1.75
CA ALA A 56 17.38 7.81 2.74
C ALA A 56 16.32 6.93 2.06
N GLN A 57 15.89 5.88 2.75
CA GLN A 57 14.75 5.05 2.37
C GLN A 57 13.51 5.52 3.13
N ILE A 58 12.39 5.73 2.43
CA ILE A 58 11.08 5.87 3.07
C ILE A 58 10.64 4.47 3.55
N VAL A 59 10.49 4.29 4.85
CA VAL A 59 10.14 3.01 5.48
C VAL A 59 8.71 2.97 6.02
N ASP A 60 8.10 4.13 6.23
CA ASP A 60 6.68 4.25 6.59
C ASP A 60 6.09 5.57 6.07
N TYR A 61 4.78 5.60 5.92
CA TYR A 61 4.02 6.74 5.43
C TYR A 61 2.66 6.80 6.13
N LEU A 62 2.34 7.97 6.67
CA LEU A 62 1.07 8.27 7.32
C LEU A 62 0.42 9.49 6.66
N HIS A 63 -0.83 9.32 6.23
CA HIS A 63 -1.70 10.45 5.93
C HIS A 63 -2.29 10.99 7.24
N ILE A 64 -1.98 12.25 7.56
CA ILE A 64 -2.45 12.90 8.79
C ILE A 64 -3.86 13.45 8.57
N GLY A 65 -4.11 14.04 7.39
CA GLY A 65 -5.40 14.60 7.04
C GLY A 65 -5.30 15.82 6.14
N ARG A 66 -6.48 16.37 5.81
CA ARG A 66 -6.63 17.57 4.99
C ARG A 66 -7.14 18.74 5.82
N GLU A 67 -6.45 19.87 5.74
CA GLU A 67 -6.96 21.18 6.17
C GLU A 67 -7.62 21.85 4.96
N LYS A 68 -8.95 22.00 5.00
CA LYS A 68 -9.72 22.62 3.92
C LYS A 68 -9.85 24.12 4.15
N GLY A 69 -9.51 24.91 3.14
CA GLY A 69 -9.80 26.33 3.06
C GLY A 69 -10.74 26.66 1.90
N ALA A 70 -11.14 27.93 1.78
CA ALA A 70 -12.07 28.38 0.75
C ALA A 70 -11.48 28.26 -0.67
N ALA A 71 -10.30 28.85 -0.88
CA ALA A 71 -9.61 28.83 -2.18
C ALA A 71 -8.56 27.72 -2.29
N THR A 72 -7.96 27.33 -1.17
CA THR A 72 -6.84 26.38 -1.12
C THR A 72 -7.08 25.33 -0.05
N SER A 73 -6.45 24.16 -0.22
CA SER A 73 -6.42 23.10 0.79
C SER A 73 -4.99 22.67 1.03
N THR A 74 -4.72 22.13 2.23
CA THR A 74 -3.43 21.55 2.56
C THR A 74 -3.59 20.08 2.94
N GLU A 75 -2.89 19.20 2.23
CA GLU A 75 -2.76 17.79 2.59
C GLU A 75 -1.50 17.56 3.42
N LYS A 76 -1.64 16.83 4.52
CA LYS A 76 -0.58 16.65 5.51
C LYS A 76 -0.18 15.20 5.64
N PHE A 77 1.12 14.96 5.61
CA PHE A 77 1.72 13.64 5.69
C PHE A 77 2.84 13.62 6.71
N LYS A 78 3.11 12.43 7.25
CA LYS A 78 4.36 12.12 7.94
C LYS A 78 5.00 10.94 7.25
N LEU A 79 6.24 11.11 6.81
CA LEU A 79 7.04 10.06 6.23
C LEU A 79 8.13 9.68 7.22
N TRP A 80 8.31 8.38 7.44
CA TRP A 80 9.39 7.85 8.27
C TRP A 80 10.53 7.43 7.36
N LEU A 81 11.71 8.01 7.59
CA LEU A 81 12.90 7.81 6.77
C LEU A 81 13.96 7.07 7.58
N LYS A 82 14.69 6.21 6.89
CA LYS A 82 15.87 5.54 7.40
C LYS A 82 17.06 5.83 6.51
N GLN A 83 18.14 6.32 7.10
CA GLN A 83 19.43 6.52 6.44
C GLN A 83 20.53 5.94 7.33
N ASN A 84 21.18 4.88 6.85
CA ASN A 84 22.12 4.08 7.65
C ASN A 84 21.45 3.60 8.96
N ASN A 85 22.03 3.96 10.11
CA ASN A 85 21.52 3.64 11.45
C ASN A 85 20.64 4.74 12.06
N LYS A 86 20.29 5.79 11.30
CA LYS A 86 19.44 6.89 11.76
C LYS A 86 18.04 6.78 11.17
N GLU A 87 17.04 6.91 12.02
CA GLU A 87 15.64 7.08 11.63
C GLU A 87 15.12 8.44 12.05
N PHE A 88 14.31 9.06 11.20
CA PHE A 88 13.70 10.36 11.46
C PHE A 88 12.42 10.53 10.67
N GLY A 89 11.51 11.35 11.19
CA GLY A 89 10.27 11.68 10.52
C GLY A 89 10.40 12.96 9.73
N VAL A 90 9.67 13.06 8.62
CA VAL A 90 9.50 14.29 7.85
C VAL A 90 8.01 14.56 7.72
N PHE A 91 7.54 15.65 8.33
CA PHE A 91 6.23 16.19 8.03
C PHE A 91 6.26 16.90 6.67
N VAL A 92 5.25 16.63 5.85
CA VAL A 92 5.08 17.24 4.53
C VAL A 92 3.69 17.85 4.46
N ASP A 93 3.64 19.17 4.25
CA ASP A 93 2.40 19.91 4.03
C ASP A 93 2.37 20.36 2.58
N ILE A 94 1.42 19.86 1.79
CA ILE A 94 1.22 20.24 0.38
C ILE A 94 0.00 21.12 0.28
N THR A 95 0.19 22.41 0.01
CA THR A 95 -0.90 23.36 -0.22
C THR A 95 -1.15 23.49 -1.71
N PHE A 96 -2.41 23.37 -2.12
CA PHE A 96 -2.84 23.46 -3.52
C PHE A 96 -4.11 24.28 -3.68
N ASP A 97 -4.31 24.79 -4.88
CA ASP A 97 -5.52 25.50 -5.28
C ASP A 97 -6.69 24.52 -5.48
N ASN A 98 -7.86 24.81 -4.90
CA ASN A 98 -9.00 23.88 -4.91
C ASN A 98 -9.65 23.71 -6.29
N GLY A 99 -9.53 24.70 -7.18
CA GLY A 99 -10.16 24.65 -8.51
C GLY A 99 -9.25 24.05 -9.58
N THR A 100 -7.95 24.33 -9.50
CA THR A 100 -6.96 23.92 -10.51
C THR A 100 -6.05 22.79 -10.07
N GLU A 101 -6.06 22.44 -8.78
CA GLU A 101 -5.14 21.49 -8.15
C GLU A 101 -3.65 21.82 -8.37
N LYS A 102 -3.34 23.08 -8.71
CA LYS A 102 -1.95 23.54 -8.82
C LYS A 102 -1.35 23.60 -7.43
N ILE A 103 -0.16 23.02 -7.28
CA ILE A 103 0.61 23.13 -6.04
C ILE A 103 1.06 24.57 -5.88
N ILE A 104 0.72 25.16 -4.74
CA ILE A 104 1.12 26.50 -4.36
C ILE A 104 2.39 26.44 -3.51
N ASN A 105 2.48 25.48 -2.59
CA ASN A 105 3.62 25.33 -1.70
C ASN A 105 3.79 23.89 -1.22
N ILE A 106 5.02 23.49 -0.92
CA ILE A 106 5.33 22.27 -0.16
C ILE A 106 6.29 22.61 0.96
N ARG A 107 5.87 22.37 2.21
CA ARG A 107 6.69 22.60 3.40
C ARG A 107 7.15 21.28 4.00
N TYR A 108 8.38 21.27 4.50
CA TYR A 108 9.01 20.11 5.13
C TYR A 108 9.43 20.47 6.55
N ARG A 109 9.26 19.54 7.48
CA ARG A 109 9.78 19.68 8.84
C ARG A 109 10.23 18.33 9.37
N GLU A 110 11.52 18.20 9.66
CA GLU A 110 12.09 17.02 10.30
C GLU A 110 11.62 16.91 11.76
N THR A 111 11.51 15.69 12.26
CA THR A 111 11.23 15.37 13.65
C THR A 111 12.02 14.15 14.08
N THR A 112 12.52 14.18 15.32
CA THR A 112 13.03 12.98 15.99
C THR A 112 11.83 12.29 16.63
N ARG A 113 11.32 11.24 15.97
CA ARG A 113 10.10 10.51 16.36
C ARG A 113 8.80 11.21 16.00
#